data_AF-M7SWS2-F1
#
_entry.id   AF-M7SWS2-F1
#
_cell.length_a   1.000
_cell.length_b   1.000
_cell.length_c   1.000
_cell.angle_alpha   90.00
_cell.angle_beta   90.00
_cell.angle_gamma   90.00
#
_symmetry.space_group_name_H-M   'P 1'
#
loop_
_entity.id
_entity.type
_entity.pdbx_description
1 polymer ?
#
loop_
_entity_poly.entity_id
_entity_poly.type
_entity_poly.pdbx_seq_one_letter_code
_entity_poly.pdbx_strand_id
1 'polypeptide(L)'
;MQDIPLPSLTIDEFMSNERSQTSLALQISRHTFQLRQLEEKIVKHIHLRKKSVSASLSVDSRRAIIQEIRIEIENWYGSACLLSPTDVDNVPIQNSIVWIPTRYYHLLVLLYYPTHFNLYGGSLVETSELVHFAMKYARSMSALLLQRQLPLNRITLCRLLPVGLIFLHGFSDATSYPAKGDLGILIEILDAFSDGWNHARRAARVLRSFLASITDLNAHVPLQFWVPNDSSSWDTSGKAKQCLSDLLNLMQDCMGRSSSFCWSLAEQLQSQGHGKVGPAGGVLAEASLSENNKFEYGVRGGLDAFGRMDLNLL
;
A
#
# COMPACT_ATOMS: atom_id res chain seq x y z
N MET A 1 -6.53 21.79 12.18
CA MET A 1 -7.76 21.79 11.36
C MET A 1 -8.86 22.32 12.24
N GLN A 2 -9.59 23.34 11.80
CA GLN A 2 -10.78 23.81 12.50
C GLN A 2 -11.80 22.66 12.59
N ASP A 3 -12.47 22.54 13.74
CA ASP A 3 -13.63 21.66 13.94
C ASP A 3 -14.80 22.17 13.09
N ILE A 4 -14.77 21.82 11.79
CA ILE A 4 -15.91 22.04 10.90
C ILE A 4 -16.93 20.95 11.26
N PRO A 5 -18.13 21.33 11.75
CA PRO A 5 -19.15 20.34 12.09
C PRO A 5 -19.51 19.52 10.86
N LEU A 6 -19.58 18.20 11.03
CA LEU A 6 -19.99 17.30 9.96
C LEU A 6 -21.43 17.66 9.53
N PRO A 7 -21.75 17.53 8.23
CA PRO A 7 -23.07 17.91 7.74
C PRO A 7 -24.18 17.16 8.49
N SER A 8 -25.20 17.89 8.94
CA SER A 8 -26.38 17.37 9.64
C SER A 8 -27.63 17.63 8.81
N LEU A 9 -28.66 16.82 9.04
CA LEU A 9 -29.97 17.03 8.45
C LEU A 9 -30.54 18.38 8.89
N THR A 10 -31.05 19.16 7.94
CA THR A 10 -31.86 20.34 8.21
C THR A 10 -33.27 19.95 8.67
N ILE A 11 -34.02 20.90 9.22
CA ILE A 11 -35.42 20.65 9.66
C ILE A 11 -36.27 20.24 8.45
N ASP A 12 -36.10 20.90 7.30
CA ASP A 12 -36.89 20.64 6.10
C ASP A 12 -36.59 19.25 5.52
N GLU A 13 -35.30 18.86 5.46
CA GLU A 13 -34.89 17.51 5.04
C GLU A 13 -35.40 16.43 6.00
N PHE A 14 -35.47 16.75 7.30
CA PHE A 14 -35.98 15.81 8.30
C PHE A 14 -37.49 15.60 8.18
N MET A 15 -38.22 16.62 7.77
CA MET A 15 -39.66 16.56 7.55
C MET A 15 -40.01 16.01 6.16
N SER A 16 -39.01 15.78 5.29
CA SER A 16 -39.21 15.25 3.94
C SER A 16 -39.50 13.76 3.91
N ASN A 17 -40.17 13.31 2.84
CA ASN A 17 -40.39 11.89 2.55
C ASN A 17 -39.08 11.15 2.19
N GLU A 18 -38.01 11.89 1.88
CA GLU A 18 -36.68 11.37 1.49
C GLU A 18 -35.69 11.32 2.67
N ARG A 19 -36.16 11.57 3.91
CA ARG A 19 -35.33 11.59 5.11
C ARG A 19 -34.42 10.37 5.26
N SER A 20 -34.93 9.17 4.97
CA SER A 20 -34.17 7.91 5.09
C SER A 20 -32.98 7.88 4.13
N GLN A 21 -33.19 8.28 2.88
CA GLN A 21 -32.15 8.34 1.85
C GLN A 21 -31.12 9.44 2.18
N THR A 22 -31.58 10.61 2.60
CA THR A 22 -30.71 11.73 3.01
C THR A 22 -29.85 11.36 4.22
N SER A 23 -30.43 10.71 5.22
CA SER A 23 -29.71 10.23 6.41
C SER A 23 -28.66 9.19 6.04
N LEU A 24 -28.98 8.26 5.15
CA LEU A 24 -28.03 7.25 4.67
C LEU A 24 -26.87 7.91 3.90
N ALA A 25 -27.16 8.83 2.99
CA ALA A 25 -26.14 9.56 2.23
C ALA A 25 -25.19 10.34 3.14
N LEU A 26 -25.72 10.99 4.18
CA LEU A 26 -24.91 11.67 5.20
C LEU A 26 -24.03 10.70 5.99
N GLN A 27 -24.57 9.54 6.39
CA GLN A 27 -23.76 8.54 7.08
C GLN A 27 -22.64 7.98 6.20
N ILE A 28 -22.93 7.63 4.95
CA ILE A 28 -21.92 7.19 3.97
C ILE A 28 -20.82 8.24 3.80
N SER A 29 -21.20 9.52 3.73
CA SER A 29 -20.26 10.63 3.60
C SER A 29 -19.35 10.74 4.84
N ARG A 30 -19.92 10.62 6.05
CA ARG A 30 -19.15 10.62 7.31
C ARG A 30 -18.18 9.44 7.37
N HIS A 31 -18.63 8.25 6.98
CA HIS A 31 -17.77 7.06 6.93
C HIS A 31 -16.62 7.18 5.93
N THR A 32 -16.90 7.78 4.77
CA THR A 32 -15.88 8.05 3.76
C THR A 32 -14.87 9.08 4.27
N PHE A 33 -15.32 10.11 5.00
CA PHE A 33 -14.45 11.09 5.61
C PHE A 33 -13.55 10.47 6.69
N GLN A 34 -14.10 9.66 7.60
CA GLN A 34 -13.34 8.92 8.61
C GLN A 34 -12.28 8.01 7.97
N LEU A 35 -12.62 7.32 6.88
CA LEU A 35 -11.65 6.53 6.10
C LEU A 35 -10.47 7.39 5.63
N ARG A 36 -10.71 8.60 5.12
CA ARG A 36 -9.64 9.51 4.70
C ARG A 36 -8.79 10.00 5.86
N GLN A 37 -9.39 10.25 7.03
CA GLN A 37 -8.64 10.59 8.24
C GLN A 37 -7.73 9.44 8.70
N LEU A 38 -8.19 8.19 8.59
CA LEU A 38 -7.37 7.01 8.87
C LEU A 38 -6.20 6.88 7.89
N GLU A 39 -6.45 7.05 6.58
CA GLU A 39 -5.39 7.07 5.55
C GLU A 39 -4.34 8.15 5.88
N GLU A 40 -4.79 9.36 6.21
CA GLU A 40 -3.92 10.47 6.59
C GLU A 40 -3.11 10.17 7.86
N LYS A 41 -3.75 9.61 8.89
CA LYS A 41 -3.11 9.24 10.16
C LYS A 41 -2.00 8.22 9.90
N ILE A 42 -2.27 7.16 9.14
CA ILE A 42 -1.26 6.15 8.77
C ILE A 42 -0.10 6.81 8.03
N VAL A 43 -0.39 7.63 7.01
CA VAL A 43 0.65 8.28 6.21
C VAL A 43 1.53 9.18 7.07
N LYS A 44 0.94 10.01 7.94
CA LYS A 44 1.69 10.94 8.80
C LYS A 44 2.55 10.20 9.85
N HIS A 45 1.99 9.20 10.52
CA HIS A 45 2.64 8.56 11.66
C HIS A 45 3.63 7.46 11.27
N ILE A 46 3.49 6.86 10.09
CA ILE A 46 4.31 5.72 9.65
C ILE A 46 5.14 6.07 8.42
N HIS A 47 4.51 6.56 7.35
CA HIS A 47 5.16 6.74 6.05
C HIS A 47 6.03 8.00 5.95
N LEU A 48 5.54 9.13 6.46
CA LEU A 48 6.21 10.44 6.40
C LEU A 48 7.00 10.76 7.67
N ARG A 49 7.02 9.89 8.66
CA ARG A 49 7.79 10.11 9.89
C ARG A 49 9.28 10.18 9.54
N LYS A 50 10.01 11.08 10.20
CA LYS A 50 11.46 11.22 9.97
C LYS A 50 12.19 10.00 10.52
N LYS A 51 13.17 9.48 9.77
CA LYS A 51 14.00 8.32 10.14
C LYS A 51 14.65 8.49 11.53
N SER A 52 15.19 9.66 11.84
CA SER A 52 15.81 9.95 13.16
C SER A 52 14.82 9.82 14.32
N VAL A 53 13.59 10.29 14.14
CA VAL A 53 12.53 10.20 15.15
C VAL A 53 12.06 8.75 15.30
N SER A 54 11.86 8.05 14.19
CA SER A 54 11.51 6.63 14.21
C SER A 54 12.58 5.77 14.88
N ALA A 55 13.85 6.11 14.67
CA ALA A 55 15.01 5.43 15.28
C ALA A 55 15.12 5.65 16.80
N SER A 56 14.66 6.79 17.30
CA SER A 56 14.64 7.08 18.75
C SER A 56 13.50 6.39 19.52
N LEU A 57 12.50 5.83 18.81
CA LEU A 57 11.38 5.15 19.46
C LEU A 57 11.74 3.71 19.80
N SER A 58 11.33 3.28 20.99
CA SER A 58 11.39 1.87 21.36
C SER A 58 10.45 1.04 20.46
N VAL A 59 10.72 -0.27 20.39
CA VAL A 59 9.84 -1.23 19.69
C VAL A 59 8.43 -1.18 20.29
N ASP A 60 8.31 -1.09 21.61
CA ASP A 60 7.02 -1.04 22.31
C ASP A 60 6.22 0.22 21.99
N SER A 61 6.87 1.39 21.94
CA SER A 61 6.19 2.64 21.56
C SER A 61 5.69 2.58 20.11
N ARG A 62 6.46 1.99 19.20
CA ARG A 62 6.02 1.82 17.81
C ARG A 62 4.87 0.82 17.70
N ARG A 63 4.94 -0.28 18.44
CA ARG A 63 3.84 -1.25 18.53
C ARG A 63 2.57 -0.59 19.08
N ALA A 64 2.68 0.24 20.12
CA ALA A 64 1.54 0.98 20.66
C ALA A 64 0.87 1.89 19.62
N ILE A 65 1.66 2.65 18.85
CA ILE A 65 1.13 3.50 17.76
C ILE A 65 0.40 2.68 16.70
N ILE A 66 0.97 1.55 16.28
CA ILE A 66 0.33 0.66 15.31
C ILE A 66 -0.96 0.07 15.88
N GLN A 67 -0.95 -0.38 17.12
CA GLN A 67 -2.13 -0.96 17.76
C GLN A 67 -3.26 0.05 17.92
N GLU A 68 -2.94 1.30 18.29
CA GLU A 68 -3.92 2.38 18.35
C GLU A 68 -4.60 2.58 16.98
N ILE A 69 -3.80 2.73 15.92
CA ILE A 69 -4.36 2.90 14.56
C ILE A 69 -5.11 1.64 14.12
N ARG A 70 -4.62 0.44 14.46
CA ARG A 70 -5.28 -0.83 14.15
C ARG A 70 -6.67 -0.88 14.78
N ILE A 71 -6.81 -0.53 16.05
CA ILE A 71 -8.10 -0.48 16.75
C ILE A 71 -9.05 0.49 16.06
N GLU A 72 -8.58 1.66 15.64
CA GLU A 72 -9.42 2.62 14.91
C GLU A 72 -9.89 2.09 13.55
N ILE A 73 -9.02 1.35 12.83
CA ILE A 73 -9.39 0.68 11.58
C ILE A 73 -10.47 -0.38 11.84
N GLU A 74 -10.32 -1.22 12.87
CA GLU A 74 -11.31 -2.25 13.21
C GLU A 74 -12.65 -1.62 13.63
N ASN A 75 -12.63 -0.54 14.41
CA ASN A 75 -13.84 0.18 14.80
C ASN A 75 -14.56 0.78 13.58
N TRP A 76 -13.81 1.39 12.66
CA TRP A 76 -14.35 1.91 11.41
C TRP A 76 -14.97 0.79 10.56
N TYR A 77 -14.27 -0.34 10.40
CA TYR A 77 -14.75 -1.49 9.62
C TYR A 77 -16.01 -2.10 10.22
N GLY A 78 -16.03 -2.34 11.54
CA GLY A 78 -17.21 -2.86 12.24
C GLY A 78 -18.42 -1.95 12.07
N SER A 79 -18.23 -0.63 12.20
CA SER A 79 -19.29 0.35 12.00
C SER A 79 -19.78 0.38 10.54
N ALA A 80 -18.87 0.29 9.56
CA ALA A 80 -19.20 0.27 8.14
C ALA A 80 -20.02 -0.98 7.75
N CYS A 81 -19.71 -2.15 8.32
CA CYS A 81 -20.48 -3.37 8.11
C CYS A 81 -21.95 -3.24 8.55
N LEU A 82 -22.24 -2.41 9.56
CA LEU A 82 -23.61 -2.13 10.00
C LEU A 82 -24.38 -1.21 9.05
N LEU A 83 -23.68 -0.46 8.18
CA LEU A 83 -24.28 0.43 7.20
C LEU A 83 -24.48 -0.20 5.81
N SER A 84 -24.00 -1.43 5.62
CA SER A 84 -24.21 -2.15 4.37
C SER A 84 -25.71 -2.43 4.21
N PRO A 85 -26.37 -1.91 3.16
CA PRO A 85 -27.79 -2.07 2.98
C PRO A 85 -28.14 -3.53 2.67
N THR A 86 -29.28 -3.97 3.18
CA THR A 86 -29.88 -5.29 2.91
C THR A 86 -30.67 -5.34 1.60
N ASP A 87 -31.04 -4.18 1.03
CA ASP A 87 -31.84 -4.09 -0.19
C ASP A 87 -31.00 -4.02 -1.47
N VAL A 88 -31.54 -4.60 -2.54
CA VAL A 88 -30.81 -4.96 -3.77
C VAL A 88 -30.75 -3.82 -4.80
N ASP A 89 -31.64 -2.82 -4.69
CA ASP A 89 -31.78 -1.78 -5.71
C ASP A 89 -31.09 -0.46 -5.31
N ASN A 90 -30.20 0.02 -6.18
CA ASN A 90 -29.50 1.31 -6.09
C ASN A 90 -28.63 1.53 -4.84
N VAL A 91 -27.82 0.53 -4.49
CA VAL A 91 -26.83 0.62 -3.41
C VAL A 91 -25.65 1.51 -3.84
N PRO A 92 -25.34 2.61 -3.11
CA PRO A 92 -24.12 3.37 -3.33
C PRO A 92 -22.86 2.49 -3.28
N ILE A 93 -21.86 2.73 -4.12
CA ILE A 93 -20.66 1.87 -4.14
C ILE A 93 -19.95 1.88 -2.77
N GLN A 94 -20.04 3.00 -2.05
CA GLN A 94 -19.34 3.26 -0.78
C GLN A 94 -19.95 2.56 0.44
N ASN A 95 -21.07 1.84 0.28
CA ASN A 95 -21.61 0.95 1.31
C ASN A 95 -21.78 -0.49 0.79
N SER A 96 -21.18 -0.82 -0.35
CA SER A 96 -21.26 -2.17 -0.88
C SER A 96 -20.45 -3.15 -0.04
N ILE A 97 -20.95 -4.39 0.05
CA ILE A 97 -20.31 -5.50 0.76
C ILE A 97 -18.89 -5.81 0.24
N VAL A 98 -18.53 -5.34 -0.95
CA VAL A 98 -17.21 -5.55 -1.57
C VAL A 98 -16.30 -4.35 -1.35
N TRP A 99 -16.85 -3.13 -1.34
CA TRP A 99 -16.06 -1.91 -1.15
C TRP A 99 -15.49 -1.81 0.27
N ILE A 100 -16.30 -2.12 1.28
CA ILE A 100 -15.88 -2.00 2.69
C ILE A 100 -14.67 -2.92 3.00
N PRO A 101 -14.68 -4.24 2.68
CA PRO A 101 -13.50 -5.10 2.84
C PRO A 101 -12.30 -4.64 2.02
N THR A 102 -12.52 -4.13 0.81
CA THR A 102 -11.44 -3.59 -0.03
C THR A 102 -10.70 -2.45 0.68
N ARG A 103 -11.44 -1.53 1.30
CA ARG A 103 -10.84 -0.42 2.06
C ARG A 103 -10.18 -0.87 3.34
N TYR A 104 -10.78 -1.81 4.05
CA TYR A 104 -10.19 -2.41 5.25
C TYR A 104 -8.82 -3.03 4.96
N TYR A 105 -8.75 -3.95 3.98
CA TYR A 105 -7.47 -4.59 3.65
C TYR A 105 -6.47 -3.61 3.03
N HIS A 106 -6.93 -2.57 2.33
CA HIS A 106 -6.06 -1.47 1.90
C HIS A 106 -5.39 -0.77 3.09
N LEU A 107 -6.15 -0.42 4.14
CA LEU A 107 -5.63 0.23 5.34
C LEU A 107 -4.63 -0.67 6.06
N LEU A 108 -4.89 -1.98 6.15
CA LEU A 108 -3.94 -2.92 6.76
C LEU A 108 -2.64 -3.04 5.95
N VAL A 109 -2.75 -3.16 4.63
CA VAL A 109 -1.57 -3.13 3.74
C VAL A 109 -0.79 -1.83 3.92
N LEU A 110 -1.48 -0.70 4.00
CA LEU A 110 -0.85 0.61 4.20
C LEU A 110 -0.19 0.74 5.58
N LEU A 111 -0.82 0.22 6.63
CA LEU A 111 -0.34 0.27 8.02
C LEU A 111 0.95 -0.53 8.18
N TYR A 112 0.96 -1.76 7.66
CA TYR A 112 2.06 -2.71 7.84
C TYR A 112 3.07 -2.73 6.70
N TYR A 113 2.90 -1.86 5.69
CA TYR A 113 3.82 -1.79 4.56
C TYR A 113 5.28 -1.66 5.03
N PRO A 114 6.26 -2.32 4.39
CA PRO A 114 7.67 -2.21 4.76
C PRO A 114 8.14 -0.76 4.64
N THR A 115 8.30 -0.10 5.79
CA THR A 115 8.80 1.27 5.93
C THR A 115 9.92 1.30 6.96
N HIS A 116 10.71 2.36 6.96
CA HIS A 116 11.77 2.52 7.98
C HIS A 116 11.17 2.49 9.40
N PHE A 117 9.94 2.96 9.58
CA PHE A 117 9.23 2.87 10.86
C PHE A 117 8.89 1.41 11.23
N ASN A 118 8.40 0.62 10.28
CA ASN A 118 7.98 -0.78 10.50
C ASN A 118 9.13 -1.78 10.56
N LEU A 119 10.29 -1.44 10.02
CA LEU A 119 11.45 -2.34 9.93
C LEU A 119 12.54 -2.07 10.97
N TYR A 120 12.58 -0.86 11.55
CA TYR A 120 13.61 -0.53 12.54
C TYR A 120 13.55 -1.49 13.72
N GLY A 121 14.67 -2.02 14.21
CA GLY A 121 14.68 -2.93 15.37
C GLY A 121 13.87 -4.23 15.23
N GLY A 122 13.54 -4.66 14.01
CA GLY A 122 12.77 -5.87 13.72
C GLY A 122 11.37 -5.58 13.16
N SER A 123 10.86 -6.50 12.34
CA SER A 123 9.53 -6.35 11.72
C SER A 123 8.43 -6.40 12.79
N LEU A 124 7.49 -5.46 12.72
CA LEU A 124 6.36 -5.38 13.67
C LEU A 124 5.23 -6.38 13.35
N VAL A 125 5.25 -6.95 12.13
CA VAL A 125 4.32 -7.98 11.64
C VAL A 125 5.11 -9.01 10.84
N GLU A 126 4.69 -10.27 10.88
CA GLU A 126 5.30 -11.32 10.08
C GLU A 126 5.06 -11.10 8.58
N THR A 127 6.04 -11.42 7.74
CA THR A 127 5.92 -11.28 6.28
C THR A 127 4.74 -12.08 5.73
N SER A 128 4.46 -13.26 6.28
CA SER A 128 3.33 -14.13 5.94
C SER A 128 1.98 -13.43 6.15
N GLU A 129 1.81 -12.73 7.27
CA GLU A 129 0.60 -11.99 7.61
C GLU A 129 0.42 -10.77 6.69
N LEU A 130 1.49 -10.04 6.39
CA LEU A 130 1.45 -8.94 5.42
C LEU A 130 1.05 -9.41 4.02
N VAL A 131 1.61 -10.55 3.57
CA VAL A 131 1.21 -11.19 2.30
C VAL A 131 -0.25 -11.60 2.34
N HIS A 132 -0.75 -12.12 3.48
CA HIS A 132 -2.16 -12.46 3.64
C HIS A 132 -3.08 -11.24 3.44
N PHE A 133 -2.75 -10.09 4.03
CA PHE A 133 -3.50 -8.85 3.82
C PHE A 133 -3.48 -8.41 2.34
N ALA A 134 -2.33 -8.50 1.69
CA ALA A 134 -2.18 -8.20 0.26
C ALA A 134 -3.02 -9.12 -0.64
N MET A 135 -3.07 -10.42 -0.34
CA MET A 135 -3.92 -11.39 -1.04
C MET A 135 -5.41 -11.04 -0.89
N LYS A 136 -5.84 -10.77 0.35
CA LYS A 136 -7.23 -10.36 0.63
C LYS A 136 -7.60 -9.09 -0.11
N TYR A 137 -6.72 -8.09 -0.12
CA TYR A 137 -6.91 -6.86 -0.87
C TYR A 137 -7.03 -7.11 -2.38
N ALA A 138 -6.14 -7.91 -2.98
CA ALA A 138 -6.19 -8.24 -4.41
C ALA A 138 -7.51 -8.94 -4.80
N ARG A 139 -7.98 -9.90 -3.99
CA ARG A 139 -9.27 -10.58 -4.20
C ARG A 139 -10.45 -9.61 -4.13
N SER A 140 -10.49 -8.73 -3.14
CA SER A 140 -11.56 -7.74 -3.01
C SER A 140 -11.56 -6.73 -4.17
N MET A 141 -10.37 -6.31 -4.63
CA MET A 141 -10.23 -5.46 -5.83
C MET A 141 -10.72 -6.17 -7.10
N SER A 142 -10.47 -7.47 -7.25
CA SER A 142 -11.00 -8.26 -8.37
C SER A 142 -12.52 -8.35 -8.34
N ALA A 143 -13.12 -8.54 -7.16
CA ALA A 143 -14.58 -8.51 -7.02
C ALA A 143 -15.16 -7.14 -7.45
N LEU A 144 -14.53 -6.01 -7.08
CA LEU A 144 -14.93 -4.68 -7.57
C LEU A 144 -14.78 -4.56 -9.09
N LEU A 145 -13.74 -5.16 -9.68
CA LEU A 145 -13.53 -5.15 -11.13
C LEU A 145 -14.63 -5.92 -11.85
N LEU A 146 -14.98 -7.13 -11.37
CA LEU A 146 -16.06 -7.95 -11.92
C LEU A 146 -17.42 -7.25 -11.82
N GLN A 147 -17.64 -6.50 -10.75
CA GLN A 147 -18.83 -5.66 -10.56
C GLN A 147 -18.79 -4.35 -11.35
N ARG A 148 -17.72 -4.06 -12.10
CA ARG A 148 -17.48 -2.78 -12.81
C ARG A 148 -17.50 -1.56 -11.90
N GLN A 149 -17.19 -1.76 -10.61
CA GLN A 149 -17.12 -0.73 -9.57
C GLN A 149 -15.67 -0.33 -9.26
N LEU A 150 -14.67 -0.98 -9.88
CA LEU A 150 -13.27 -0.61 -9.71
C LEU A 150 -12.89 0.55 -10.67
N PRO A 151 -12.60 1.76 -10.18
CA PRO A 151 -12.12 2.82 -11.05
C PRO A 151 -10.68 2.53 -11.48
N LEU A 152 -10.46 2.34 -12.79
CA LEU A 152 -9.15 2.11 -13.38
C LEU A 152 -8.43 3.45 -13.65
N ASN A 153 -7.93 4.05 -12.57
CA ASN A 153 -7.26 5.34 -12.59
C ASN A 153 -5.90 5.30 -11.89
N ARG A 154 -5.21 6.44 -11.84
CA ARG A 154 -3.85 6.55 -11.28
C ARG A 154 -3.81 6.22 -9.78
N ILE A 155 -4.86 6.57 -9.03
CA ILE A 155 -4.93 6.27 -7.59
C ILE A 155 -4.99 4.75 -7.38
N THR A 156 -5.83 4.06 -8.14
CA THR A 156 -5.92 2.59 -8.12
C THR A 156 -4.58 1.97 -8.49
N LEU A 157 -3.94 2.43 -9.56
CA LEU A 157 -2.63 1.94 -9.96
C LEU A 157 -1.58 2.12 -8.85
N CYS A 158 -1.46 3.32 -8.28
CA CYS A 158 -0.52 3.60 -7.20
C CYS A 158 -0.77 2.76 -5.93
N ARG A 159 -1.99 2.27 -5.71
CA ARG A 159 -2.32 1.35 -4.62
C ARG A 159 -2.02 -0.11 -4.95
N LEU A 160 -2.09 -0.51 -6.22
CA LEU A 160 -1.78 -1.87 -6.69
C LEU A 160 -0.27 -2.15 -6.75
N LEU A 161 0.56 -1.16 -7.08
CA LEU A 161 2.01 -1.36 -7.19
C LEU A 161 2.67 -1.81 -5.85
N PRO A 162 2.37 -1.19 -4.68
CA PRO A 162 2.85 -1.68 -3.38
C PRO A 162 2.46 -3.13 -3.08
N VAL A 163 1.27 -3.57 -3.51
CA VAL A 163 0.80 -4.95 -3.33
C VAL A 163 1.66 -5.91 -4.15
N GLY A 164 2.00 -5.53 -5.38
CA GLY A 164 2.95 -6.27 -6.20
C GLY A 164 4.32 -6.40 -5.52
N LEU A 165 4.84 -5.33 -4.93
CA LEU A 165 6.09 -5.40 -4.16
C LEU A 165 5.98 -6.31 -2.93
N ILE A 166 4.86 -6.30 -2.20
CA ILE A 166 4.65 -7.19 -1.06
C ILE A 166 4.69 -8.65 -1.50
N PHE A 167 4.07 -8.98 -2.64
CA PHE A 167 4.14 -10.32 -3.21
C PHE A 167 5.57 -10.74 -3.55
N LEU A 168 6.35 -9.86 -4.19
CA LEU A 168 7.75 -10.14 -4.49
C LEU A 168 8.60 -10.29 -3.22
N HIS A 169 8.39 -9.43 -2.21
CA HIS A 169 9.10 -9.47 -0.94
C HIS A 169 8.74 -10.71 -0.10
N GLY A 170 7.49 -11.16 -0.18
CA GLY A 170 7.00 -12.34 0.52
C GLY A 170 7.52 -13.68 -0.01
N PHE A 171 8.24 -13.65 -1.12
CA PHE A 171 8.85 -14.84 -1.70
C PHE A 171 10.17 -15.16 -1.01
N SER A 172 10.11 -16.01 0.03
CA SER A 172 11.29 -16.46 0.77
C SER A 172 11.74 -17.87 0.39
N ASP A 173 10.84 -18.76 -0.08
CA ASP A 173 11.17 -20.14 -0.42
C ASP A 173 10.39 -20.71 -1.61
N ALA A 174 11.09 -21.54 -2.37
CA ALA A 174 10.70 -22.11 -3.65
C ALA A 174 9.55 -23.14 -3.60
N THR A 175 9.35 -23.79 -2.46
CA THR A 175 8.58 -25.04 -2.39
C THR A 175 7.07 -24.84 -2.34
N SER A 176 6.60 -23.70 -1.81
CA SER A 176 5.18 -23.33 -1.82
C SER A 176 5.02 -21.82 -1.65
N TYR A 177 4.62 -21.15 -2.72
CA TYR A 177 4.32 -19.72 -2.70
C TYR A 177 2.80 -19.50 -2.63
N PRO A 178 2.24 -19.18 -1.45
CA PRO A 178 0.78 -19.17 -1.24
C PRO A 178 0.06 -18.06 -2.04
N ALA A 179 0.77 -16.98 -2.36
CA ALA A 179 0.22 -15.86 -3.12
C ALA A 179 0.31 -16.03 -4.64
N LYS A 180 0.66 -17.23 -5.16
CA LYS A 180 0.76 -17.49 -6.61
C LYS A 180 -0.54 -17.17 -7.35
N GLY A 181 -1.69 -17.63 -6.83
CA GLY A 181 -3.00 -17.37 -7.44
C GLY A 181 -3.37 -15.89 -7.40
N ASP A 182 -3.15 -15.24 -6.25
CA ASP A 182 -3.45 -13.83 -6.04
C ASP A 182 -2.54 -12.89 -6.85
N LEU A 183 -1.32 -13.30 -7.12
CA LEU A 183 -0.44 -12.63 -8.06
C LEU A 183 -1.04 -12.65 -9.49
N GLY A 184 -1.64 -13.77 -9.89
CA GLY A 184 -2.43 -13.87 -11.13
C GLY A 184 -3.59 -12.88 -11.16
N ILE A 185 -4.36 -12.80 -10.06
CA ILE A 185 -5.45 -11.82 -9.92
C ILE A 185 -4.95 -10.38 -10.07
N LEU A 186 -3.82 -10.04 -9.45
CA LEU A 186 -3.22 -8.71 -9.55
C LEU A 186 -2.82 -8.38 -11.00
N ILE A 187 -2.27 -9.36 -11.73
CA ILE A 187 -1.92 -9.23 -13.16
C ILE A 187 -3.19 -8.96 -13.98
N GLU A 188 -4.27 -9.72 -13.77
CA GLU A 188 -5.55 -9.53 -14.47
C GLU A 188 -6.13 -8.12 -14.24
N ILE A 189 -6.07 -7.62 -13.01
CA ILE A 189 -6.52 -6.26 -12.69
C ILE A 189 -5.67 -5.22 -13.44
N LEU A 190 -4.35 -5.39 -13.48
CA LEU A 190 -3.45 -4.49 -14.20
C LEU A 190 -3.66 -4.55 -15.72
N ASP A 191 -4.03 -5.71 -16.25
CA ASP A 191 -4.36 -5.91 -17.66
C ASP A 191 -5.71 -5.31 -18.07
N ALA A 192 -6.62 -5.10 -17.10
CA ALA A 192 -7.89 -4.44 -17.35
C ALA A 192 -7.76 -2.93 -17.65
N PHE A 193 -6.63 -2.29 -17.28
CA PHE A 193 -6.35 -0.92 -17.68
C PHE A 193 -6.21 -0.81 -19.21
N SER A 194 -6.70 0.28 -19.79
CA SER A 194 -6.58 0.51 -21.24
C SER A 194 -5.12 0.65 -21.68
N ASP A 195 -4.85 0.43 -22.97
CA ASP A 195 -3.48 0.37 -23.52
C ASP A 195 -2.65 1.63 -23.30
N GLY A 196 -3.28 2.80 -23.12
CA GLY A 196 -2.61 4.06 -22.80
C GLY A 196 -1.93 4.08 -21.42
N TRP A 197 -2.28 3.16 -20.51
CA TRP A 197 -1.68 3.06 -19.18
C TRP A 197 -0.36 2.29 -19.20
N ASN A 198 0.67 2.90 -19.78
CA ASN A 198 2.01 2.31 -19.91
C ASN A 198 2.57 1.75 -18.59
N HIS A 199 2.33 2.43 -17.47
CA HIS A 199 2.78 1.98 -16.15
C HIS A 199 2.07 0.69 -15.72
N ALA A 200 0.76 0.55 -15.94
CA ALA A 200 0.02 -0.67 -15.63
C ALA A 200 0.50 -1.85 -16.48
N ARG A 201 0.69 -1.63 -17.79
CA ARG A 201 1.22 -2.65 -18.72
C ARG A 201 2.65 -3.08 -18.38
N ARG A 202 3.51 -2.14 -17.95
CA ARG A 202 4.86 -2.45 -17.45
C ARG A 202 4.79 -3.29 -16.17
N ALA A 203 3.96 -2.91 -15.21
CA ALA A 203 3.79 -3.64 -13.96
C ALA A 203 3.32 -5.08 -14.20
N ALA A 204 2.28 -5.25 -15.02
CA ALA A 204 1.75 -6.58 -15.37
C ALA A 204 2.82 -7.47 -16.02
N ARG A 205 3.67 -6.90 -16.90
CA ARG A 205 4.80 -7.63 -17.51
C ARG A 205 5.82 -8.09 -16.47
N VAL A 206 6.24 -7.20 -15.57
CA VAL A 206 7.21 -7.55 -14.51
C VAL A 206 6.65 -8.66 -13.61
N LEU A 207 5.40 -8.52 -13.17
CA LEU A 207 4.74 -9.52 -12.32
C LEU A 207 4.52 -10.86 -13.05
N ARG A 208 4.25 -10.85 -14.35
CA ARG A 208 4.19 -12.08 -15.17
C ARG A 208 5.55 -12.76 -15.28
N SER A 209 6.63 -12.01 -15.51
CA SER A 209 7.98 -12.57 -15.52
C SER A 209 8.34 -13.22 -14.18
N PHE A 210 7.91 -12.59 -13.08
CA PHE A 210 8.06 -13.15 -11.74
C PHE A 210 7.24 -14.43 -11.55
N LEU A 211 5.95 -14.43 -11.93
CA LEU A 211 5.07 -15.60 -11.84
C LEU A 211 5.58 -16.79 -12.66
N ALA A 212 6.12 -16.52 -13.87
CA ALA A 212 6.75 -17.54 -14.70
C ALA A 212 7.97 -18.14 -14.00
N SER A 213 8.83 -17.29 -13.41
CA SER A 213 10.02 -17.72 -12.67
C SER A 213 9.67 -18.63 -11.47
N ILE A 214 8.58 -18.34 -10.75
CA ILE A 214 8.08 -19.20 -9.66
C ILE A 214 7.53 -20.53 -10.21
N THR A 215 6.89 -20.52 -11.37
CA THR A 215 6.27 -21.71 -11.95
C THR A 215 7.31 -22.68 -12.51
N ASP A 216 8.34 -22.15 -13.17
CA ASP A 216 9.46 -22.95 -13.69
C ASP A 216 10.16 -23.69 -12.55
N LEU A 217 10.30 -23.06 -11.39
CA LEU A 217 10.91 -23.63 -10.20
C LEU A 217 10.15 -24.86 -9.67
N ASN A 218 8.80 -24.78 -9.65
CA ASN A 218 7.95 -25.89 -9.21
C ASN A 218 7.95 -27.07 -10.20
N ALA A 219 8.25 -26.82 -11.48
CA ALA A 219 8.29 -27.86 -12.52
C ALA A 219 9.61 -28.67 -12.51
N HIS A 220 10.70 -28.09 -12.00
CA HIS A 220 12.03 -28.71 -11.97
C HIS A 220 12.35 -29.47 -10.67
N VAL A 221 11.36 -29.68 -9.79
CA VAL A 221 11.50 -30.55 -8.61
C VAL A 221 10.69 -31.82 -8.83
N PRO A 222 11.27 -32.89 -9.42
CA PRO A 222 10.63 -34.20 -9.42
C PRO A 222 10.54 -34.72 -7.98
N LEU A 223 9.46 -35.45 -7.68
CA LEU A 223 9.20 -36.14 -6.40
C LEU A 223 10.21 -37.25 -6.03
N GLN A 224 11.46 -37.21 -6.51
CA GLN A 224 12.46 -38.23 -6.22
C GLN A 224 13.81 -37.61 -5.83
N PHE A 225 14.22 -37.90 -4.59
CA PHE A 225 15.56 -37.72 -4.03
C PHE A 225 16.14 -36.29 -4.04
N TRP A 226 15.82 -35.52 -3.00
CA TRP A 226 16.62 -34.35 -2.64
C TRP A 226 17.90 -34.80 -1.93
N VAL A 227 19.00 -34.87 -2.69
CA VAL A 227 20.36 -34.77 -2.14
C VAL A 227 20.70 -33.28 -2.08
N PRO A 228 21.04 -32.72 -0.90
CA PRO A 228 21.53 -31.35 -0.83
C PRO A 228 22.94 -31.32 -1.41
N ASN A 229 23.05 -30.97 -2.69
CA ASN A 229 24.33 -30.53 -3.23
C ASN A 229 24.16 -29.36 -4.18
N ASP A 230 25.17 -28.50 -4.14
CA ASP A 230 25.19 -27.10 -4.53
C ASP A 230 24.70 -26.75 -5.94
N SER A 231 24.25 -25.48 -6.03
CA SER A 231 24.44 -24.58 -7.19
C SER A 231 23.31 -24.34 -8.23
N SER A 232 22.03 -24.67 -7.99
CA SER A 232 20.93 -24.19 -8.87
C SER A 232 19.87 -23.33 -8.17
N SER A 233 19.96 -23.15 -6.84
CA SER A 233 19.00 -22.37 -6.04
C SER A 233 19.11 -20.84 -6.21
N TRP A 234 20.19 -20.33 -6.81
CA TRP A 234 20.52 -18.89 -6.80
C TRP A 234 20.10 -18.12 -8.07
N ASP A 235 19.82 -18.78 -9.19
CA ASP A 235 19.39 -18.11 -10.43
C ASP A 235 17.96 -17.53 -10.34
N THR A 236 17.09 -18.21 -9.58
CA THR A 236 15.74 -17.72 -9.26
C THR A 236 15.79 -16.50 -8.36
N SER A 237 16.79 -16.41 -7.46
CA SER A 237 17.06 -15.20 -6.69
C SER A 237 17.46 -14.04 -7.61
N GLY A 238 18.24 -14.29 -8.65
CA GLY A 238 18.62 -13.30 -9.65
C GLY A 238 17.42 -12.71 -10.40
N LYS A 239 16.56 -13.56 -10.98
CA LYS A 239 15.35 -13.11 -11.69
C LYS A 239 14.33 -12.43 -10.76
N ALA A 240 14.13 -12.96 -9.54
CA ALA A 240 13.25 -12.33 -8.55
C ALA A 240 13.78 -10.95 -8.12
N LYS A 241 15.08 -10.82 -7.88
CA LYS A 241 15.75 -9.53 -7.60
C LYS A 241 15.63 -8.56 -8.77
N GLN A 242 15.73 -9.04 -10.01
CA GLN A 242 15.52 -8.20 -11.19
C GLN A 242 14.08 -7.70 -11.26
N CYS A 243 13.09 -8.59 -11.10
CA CYS A 243 11.68 -8.19 -11.09
C CYS A 243 11.40 -7.18 -9.97
N LEU A 244 12.04 -7.34 -8.82
CA LEU A 244 11.92 -6.43 -7.69
C LEU A 244 12.51 -5.06 -8.02
N SER A 245 13.71 -5.01 -8.63
CA SER A 245 14.33 -3.78 -9.10
C SER A 245 13.48 -3.07 -10.16
N ASP A 246 12.97 -3.82 -11.14
CA ASP A 246 12.13 -3.29 -12.22
C ASP A 246 10.83 -2.69 -11.67
N LEU A 247 10.19 -3.36 -10.71
CA LEU A 247 8.97 -2.87 -10.08
C LEU A 247 9.24 -1.64 -9.19
N LEU A 248 10.36 -1.62 -8.47
CA LEU A 248 10.79 -0.44 -7.69
C LEU A 248 11.05 0.77 -8.58
N ASN A 249 11.77 0.59 -9.70
CA ASN A 249 12.02 1.66 -10.67
C ASN A 249 10.72 2.18 -11.26
N LEU A 250 9.80 1.27 -11.63
CA LEU A 250 8.48 1.64 -12.13
C LEU A 250 7.66 2.41 -11.09
N MET A 251 7.76 2.06 -9.82
CA MET A 251 7.10 2.77 -8.73
C MET A 251 7.67 4.16 -8.51
N GLN A 252 8.99 4.34 -8.65
CA GLN A 252 9.63 5.65 -8.61
C GLN A 252 9.19 6.52 -9.80
N ASP A 253 9.07 5.95 -10.99
CA ASP A 253 8.54 6.63 -12.18
C ASP A 253 7.08 7.07 -11.95
N CYS A 254 6.25 6.16 -11.39
CA CYS A 254 4.82 6.37 -11.25
C CYS A 254 4.45 7.29 -10.08
N MET A 255 5.17 7.23 -8.95
CA MET A 255 4.84 7.90 -7.69
C MET A 255 5.87 8.95 -7.24
N GLY A 256 7.01 9.03 -7.91
CA GLY A 256 8.13 9.89 -7.53
C GLY A 256 9.14 9.18 -6.62
N ARG A 257 10.42 9.59 -6.73
CA ARG A 257 11.55 9.02 -5.98
C ARG A 257 11.47 9.23 -4.46
N SER A 258 10.75 10.25 -4.03
CA SER A 258 10.51 10.56 -2.61
C SER A 258 9.37 9.77 -1.98
N SER A 259 8.73 8.85 -2.75
CA SER A 259 7.67 8.01 -2.23
C SER A 259 8.19 7.08 -1.12
N SER A 260 7.54 7.13 0.05
CA SER A 260 7.86 6.28 1.21
C SER A 260 7.83 4.78 0.86
N PHE A 261 7.01 4.39 -0.12
CA PHE A 261 6.89 3.01 -0.59
C PHE A 261 8.14 2.48 -1.30
N CYS A 262 8.95 3.35 -1.91
CA CYS A 262 10.13 2.97 -2.69
C CYS A 262 11.40 2.92 -1.84
N TRP A 263 11.49 3.77 -0.81
CA TRP A 263 12.73 4.01 -0.09
C TRP A 263 13.15 2.85 0.81
N SER A 264 12.19 2.24 1.51
CA SER A 264 12.51 1.30 2.60
C SER A 264 12.92 -0.09 2.12
N LEU A 265 12.35 -0.56 1.01
CA LEU A 265 12.66 -1.87 0.45
C LEU A 265 13.99 -1.85 -0.33
N ALA A 266 14.31 -0.70 -0.94
CA ALA A 266 15.59 -0.46 -1.59
C ALA A 266 16.77 -0.52 -0.60
N GLU A 267 16.62 0.08 0.60
CA GLU A 267 17.64 -0.02 1.67
C GLU A 267 17.87 -1.48 2.11
N GLN A 268 16.81 -2.31 2.21
CA GLN A 268 16.95 -3.72 2.56
C GLN A 268 17.71 -4.52 1.50
N LEU A 269 17.43 -4.28 0.21
CA LEU A 269 18.13 -4.96 -0.88
C LEU A 269 19.62 -4.59 -0.93
N GLN A 270 19.96 -3.35 -0.60
CA GLN A 270 21.35 -2.91 -0.48
C GLN A 270 22.05 -3.58 0.73
N SER A 271 21.35 -3.71 1.86
CA SER A 271 21.90 -4.34 3.07
C SER A 271 22.15 -5.86 2.93
N GLN A 272 21.34 -6.57 2.16
CA GLN A 272 21.56 -8.01 1.89
C GLN A 272 22.65 -8.28 0.85
N GLY A 273 23.11 -7.25 0.12
CA GLY A 273 24.24 -7.33 -0.80
C GLY A 273 25.62 -7.21 -0.12
N HIS A 274 25.68 -6.93 1.18
CA HIS A 274 26.92 -6.88 1.96
C HIS A 274 26.85 -7.93 3.06
N GLY A 275 27.43 -9.11 2.78
CA GLY A 275 27.78 -10.05 3.83
C GLY A 275 28.65 -9.35 4.88
N LYS A 276 28.40 -9.68 6.17
CA LYS A 276 29.11 -9.23 7.37
C LYS A 276 30.52 -8.70 7.07
N VAL A 277 30.71 -7.39 7.14
CA VAL A 277 31.99 -6.80 7.50
C VAL A 277 31.76 -6.04 8.80
N GLY A 278 32.49 -6.43 9.84
CA GLY A 278 32.49 -5.74 11.12
C GLY A 278 32.95 -4.28 10.98
N PRO A 279 32.90 -3.49 12.07
CA PRO A 279 33.07 -2.05 11.98
C PRO A 279 34.53 -1.74 11.61
N ALA A 280 34.74 -1.26 10.39
CA ALA A 280 35.97 -0.60 9.99
C ALA A 280 35.59 0.78 9.45
N GLY A 281 36.08 1.81 10.14
CA GLY A 281 35.81 3.21 9.84
C GLY A 281 36.17 3.60 8.42
N GLY A 282 35.37 4.49 7.86
CA GLY A 282 35.56 5.08 6.54
C GLY A 282 34.64 6.28 6.40
N VAL A 283 35.15 7.42 6.88
CA VAL A 283 34.61 8.78 6.74
C VAL A 283 34.34 9.11 5.27
N LEU A 284 33.20 9.76 4.96
CA LEU A 284 32.92 10.71 3.86
C LEU A 284 31.40 10.98 3.85
N ALA A 285 30.83 12.18 3.91
CA ALA A 285 31.25 13.53 4.24
C ALA A 285 29.96 14.25 4.69
N GLU A 286 29.94 14.77 5.92
CA GLU A 286 28.91 15.71 6.36
C GLU A 286 29.23 17.07 5.73
N ALA A 287 28.39 17.53 4.80
CA ALA A 287 28.41 18.92 4.39
C ALA A 287 27.67 19.74 5.45
N SER A 288 28.44 20.31 6.37
CA SER A 288 28.05 21.35 7.31
C SER A 288 27.63 22.59 6.51
N LEU A 289 26.42 23.10 6.72
CA LEU A 289 26.05 24.46 6.36
C LEU A 289 25.77 25.23 7.65
N SER A 290 26.76 26.05 8.01
CA SER A 290 26.74 27.00 9.10
C SER A 290 25.75 28.14 8.85
N GLU A 291 25.14 28.60 9.94
CA GLU A 291 24.42 29.86 10.05
C GLU A 291 25.32 31.05 9.66
N ASN A 292 24.86 31.84 8.69
CA ASN A 292 24.90 33.31 8.61
C ASN A 292 25.06 33.79 7.16
N ASN A 293 23.94 34.11 6.52
CA ASN A 293 23.85 35.33 5.71
C ASN A 293 22.37 35.77 5.59
N LYS A 294 22.13 37.01 6.01
CA LYS A 294 20.90 37.79 5.79
C LYS A 294 20.84 38.27 4.33
N PHE A 295 19.65 38.74 3.94
CA PHE A 295 19.21 39.31 2.65
C PHE A 295 18.79 38.24 1.62
N GLU A 296 17.65 38.30 0.93
CA GLU A 296 16.64 39.35 0.73
C GLU A 296 15.35 38.69 0.18
N TYR A 297 14.22 39.37 0.31
CA TYR A 297 12.91 38.92 -0.18
C TYR A 297 12.91 38.66 -1.70
N GLY A 298 12.37 37.49 -2.09
CA GLY A 298 12.06 37.14 -3.48
C GLY A 298 10.81 36.26 -3.52
N VAL A 299 9.64 36.89 -3.40
CA VAL A 299 8.33 36.29 -3.65
C VAL A 299 8.26 35.87 -5.12
N ARG A 300 8.26 34.56 -5.42
CA ARG A 300 7.57 33.96 -6.59
C ARG A 300 7.63 32.43 -6.61
N GLY A 301 6.45 31.81 -6.52
CA GLY A 301 6.08 30.58 -7.22
C GLY A 301 6.67 29.26 -6.73
N GLY A 302 5.94 28.53 -5.89
CA GLY A 302 6.29 27.15 -5.53
C GLY A 302 5.36 26.52 -4.49
N LEU A 303 4.06 26.82 -4.56
CA LEU A 303 3.04 26.30 -3.64
C LEU A 303 1.84 25.77 -4.43
N ASP A 304 2.11 25.05 -5.52
CA ASP A 304 1.11 24.41 -6.38
C ASP A 304 1.59 23.00 -6.77
N ALA A 305 1.51 22.04 -5.84
CA ALA A 305 1.68 20.62 -6.20
C ALA A 305 0.88 19.63 -5.33
N PHE A 306 0.19 20.06 -4.28
CA PHE A 306 -0.61 19.18 -3.42
C PHE A 306 -2.00 19.73 -3.04
N GLY A 307 -2.41 20.86 -3.62
CA GLY A 307 -3.70 21.51 -3.32
C GLY A 307 -4.57 21.66 -4.56
N ARG A 308 -5.16 20.55 -5.03
CA ARG A 308 -6.38 20.47 -5.86
C ARG A 308 -6.55 19.02 -6.31
N MET A 309 -7.09 18.19 -5.42
CA MET A 309 -7.88 17.05 -5.89
C MET A 309 -9.30 17.57 -6.01
N ASP A 310 -9.73 17.78 -7.25
CA ASP A 310 -11.11 18.11 -7.58
C ASP A 310 -12.02 17.04 -6.99
N LEU A 311 -12.78 17.47 -5.98
CA LEU A 311 -14.03 16.88 -5.52
C LEU A 311 -15.05 17.05 -6.64
N ASN A 312 -14.95 16.24 -7.69
CA ASN A 312 -16.00 16.00 -8.66
C ASN A 312 -15.58 14.82 -9.53
N LEU A 313 -15.99 13.62 -9.12
CA LEU A 313 -16.34 12.50 -9.98
C LEU A 313 -17.00 11.45 -9.08
N LEU A 314 -18.33 11.41 -9.23
CA LEU A 314 -19.27 10.44 -8.67
C LEU A 314 -18.80 8.99 -8.84
#